data_AF-A0A6F9EIA2-F1
#
_entry.id   AF-A0A6F9EIA2-F1
#
_cell.length_a   1.000
_cell.length_b   1.000
_cell.length_c   1.000
_cell.angle_alpha   90.00
_cell.angle_beta   90.00
_cell.angle_gamma   90.00
#
_symmetry.space_group_name_H-M   'P 1'
#
loop_
_entity.id
_entity.type
_entity.pdbx_description
1 polymer ?
#
loop_
_entity_poly.entity_id
_entity_poly.type
_entity_poly.pdbx_seq_one_letter_code
_entity_poly.pdbx_strand_id
1 'polypeptide(L)'
;MPDAEASPLPMYGCLPLQWGGGFTAYRVEEESEVNAQEDEANLFASHFLMPREAFESEWSETYGLPFVDRVLKVKKIFQVSYKTVLYRLATETDLGDSVWGMFYGQYKRRTGKSLTPVDEPNPLLPEEFQAGCPEMLRSREPDSLSPYAFAPDRLSRLVRLALERSEITLSRGAEILRLDLESMRDRVASWVK
;
A
#
# COMPACT_ATOMS: atom_id res chain seq x y z
N MET A 1 -44.58 -15.10 -73.93
CA MET A 1 -45.07 -13.89 -74.63
C MET A 1 -46.10 -13.25 -73.71
N PRO A 2 -45.98 -11.94 -73.44
CA PRO A 2 -45.51 -11.35 -72.15
C PRO A 2 -46.61 -10.44 -71.51
N ASP A 3 -46.53 -9.77 -70.35
CA ASP A 3 -45.57 -8.81 -69.73
C ASP A 3 -45.80 -8.77 -68.18
N ALA A 4 -44.80 -8.83 -67.28
CA ALA A 4 -44.02 -7.75 -66.60
C ALA A 4 -44.86 -6.68 -65.84
N GLU A 5 -44.60 -6.12 -64.63
CA GLU A 5 -43.55 -6.15 -63.60
C GLU A 5 -44.02 -5.32 -62.35
N ALA A 6 -43.38 -5.52 -61.18
CA ALA A 6 -43.12 -4.57 -60.04
C ALA A 6 -44.10 -4.33 -58.83
N SER A 7 -43.71 -4.91 -57.67
CA SER A 7 -43.52 -4.35 -56.29
C SER A 7 -44.67 -3.80 -55.40
N PRO A 8 -44.54 -3.72 -54.03
CA PRO A 8 -43.50 -4.22 -53.11
C PRO A 8 -44.00 -5.05 -51.89
N LEU A 9 -43.05 -5.63 -51.15
CA LEU A 9 -43.19 -6.45 -49.93
C LEU A 9 -43.83 -5.69 -48.74
N PRO A 10 -44.60 -6.35 -47.86
CA PRO A 10 -45.01 -5.76 -46.60
C PRO A 10 -43.82 -5.66 -45.64
N MET A 11 -43.59 -4.44 -45.17
CA MET A 11 -42.62 -4.05 -44.16
C MET A 11 -42.71 -4.94 -42.91
N TYR A 12 -41.54 -5.41 -42.44
CA TYR A 12 -41.37 -5.98 -41.11
C TYR A 12 -41.84 -4.98 -40.05
N GLY A 13 -43.05 -5.20 -39.52
CA GLY A 13 -43.54 -4.55 -38.32
C GLY A 13 -42.78 -5.11 -37.12
N CYS A 14 -41.86 -4.30 -36.60
CA CYS A 14 -41.18 -4.53 -35.33
C CYS A 14 -42.23 -4.65 -34.22
N LEU A 15 -42.47 -5.87 -33.72
CA LEU A 15 -43.25 -6.09 -32.51
C LEU A 15 -42.51 -5.43 -31.33
N PRO A 16 -43.19 -4.64 -30.47
CA PRO A 16 -42.55 -4.12 -29.28
C PRO A 16 -42.18 -5.30 -28.38
N LEU A 17 -40.88 -5.48 -28.15
CA LEU A 17 -40.36 -6.35 -27.11
C LEU A 17 -40.99 -5.93 -25.78
N GLN A 18 -42.00 -6.69 -25.32
CA GLN A 18 -42.37 -6.69 -23.93
C GLN A 18 -41.17 -7.29 -23.19
N TRP A 19 -40.33 -6.40 -22.64
CA TRP A 19 -39.35 -6.74 -21.63
C TRP A 19 -40.11 -7.12 -20.35
N GLY A 20 -40.62 -8.35 -20.33
CA GLY A 20 -41.13 -8.99 -19.15
C GLY A 20 -39.98 -9.64 -18.40
N GLY A 21 -39.75 -9.18 -17.16
CA GLY A 21 -39.15 -10.00 -16.12
C GLY A 21 -37.65 -9.84 -15.90
N GLY A 22 -37.31 -9.22 -14.76
CA GLY A 22 -36.07 -9.55 -14.05
C GLY A 22 -34.96 -8.52 -14.11
N PHE A 23 -35.24 -7.23 -13.84
CA PHE A 23 -34.23 -6.46 -13.11
C PHE A 23 -34.13 -7.12 -11.73
N THR A 24 -33.20 -8.07 -11.57
CA THR A 24 -32.88 -8.62 -10.25
C THR A 24 -32.46 -7.42 -9.41
N ALA A 25 -33.31 -7.09 -8.44
CA ALA A 25 -33.01 -6.05 -7.46
C ALA A 25 -31.60 -6.31 -6.94
N TYR A 26 -30.71 -5.36 -7.19
CA TYR A 26 -29.37 -5.32 -6.63
C TYR A 26 -29.51 -5.50 -5.11
N ARG A 27 -29.14 -6.67 -4.59
CA ARG A 27 -29.43 -7.07 -3.22
C ARG A 27 -28.30 -6.56 -2.34
N VAL A 28 -28.54 -5.45 -1.65
CA VAL A 28 -27.59 -4.77 -0.75
C VAL A 28 -26.97 -5.71 0.31
N GLU A 29 -27.65 -6.81 0.66
CA GLU A 29 -27.11 -7.84 1.56
C GLU A 29 -25.87 -8.55 0.98
N GLU A 30 -25.79 -8.76 -0.34
CA GLU A 30 -24.62 -9.36 -1.01
C GLU A 30 -23.37 -8.46 -0.92
N GLU A 31 -23.51 -7.12 -0.90
CA GLU A 31 -22.35 -6.23 -0.75
C GLU A 31 -21.69 -6.36 0.64
N SER A 32 -22.50 -6.57 1.67
CA SER A 32 -21.98 -6.74 3.04
C SER A 32 -21.19 -8.04 3.21
N GLU A 33 -21.66 -9.12 2.58
CA GLU A 33 -20.97 -10.41 2.59
C GLU A 33 -19.68 -10.36 1.76
N VAL A 34 -19.67 -9.65 0.62
CA VAL A 34 -18.48 -9.43 -0.21
C VAL A 34 -17.41 -8.62 0.54
N ASN A 35 -17.78 -7.55 1.25
CA ASN A 35 -16.81 -6.76 2.01
C ASN A 35 -16.14 -7.58 3.13
N ALA A 36 -16.91 -8.39 3.87
CA ALA A 36 -16.36 -9.25 4.91
C ALA A 36 -15.40 -10.31 4.34
N GLN A 37 -15.70 -10.85 3.17
CA GLN A 37 -14.82 -11.79 2.45
C GLN A 37 -13.54 -11.10 1.94
N GLU A 38 -13.63 -9.86 1.45
CA GLU A 38 -12.47 -9.06 1.05
C GLU A 38 -11.54 -8.77 2.23
N ASP A 39 -12.10 -8.42 3.39
CA ASP A 39 -11.34 -8.17 4.61
C ASP A 39 -10.63 -9.44 5.11
N GLU A 40 -11.33 -10.58 5.11
CA GLU A 40 -10.75 -11.87 5.46
C GLU A 40 -9.62 -12.27 4.48
N ALA A 41 -9.83 -12.07 3.18
CA ALA A 41 -8.82 -12.33 2.16
C ALA A 41 -7.59 -11.42 2.31
N ASN A 42 -7.79 -10.14 2.62
CA ASN A 42 -6.71 -9.19 2.89
C ASN A 42 -5.89 -9.59 4.11
N LEU A 43 -6.57 -10.02 5.19
CA LEU A 43 -5.93 -10.52 6.39
C LEU A 43 -5.10 -11.78 6.08
N PHE A 44 -5.68 -12.76 5.39
CA PHE A 44 -4.99 -13.97 4.97
C PHE A 44 -3.75 -13.66 4.11
N ALA A 45 -3.91 -12.80 3.10
CA ALA A 45 -2.81 -12.38 2.23
C ALA A 45 -1.68 -11.69 3.02
N SER A 46 -2.01 -10.89 4.04
CA SER A 46 -1.02 -10.26 4.91
C SER A 46 -0.19 -11.28 5.72
N HIS A 47 -0.80 -12.41 6.10
CA HIS A 47 -0.12 -13.51 6.77
C HIS A 47 0.70 -14.38 5.83
N PHE A 48 0.19 -14.61 4.64
CA PHE A 48 0.83 -15.43 3.63
C PHE A 48 2.05 -14.74 2.99
N LEU A 49 1.93 -13.47 2.61
CA LEU A 49 2.98 -12.73 1.89
C LEU A 49 4.10 -12.23 2.81
N MET A 50 3.82 -12.04 4.10
CA MET A 50 4.79 -11.56 5.08
C MET A 50 4.87 -12.52 6.25
N PRO A 51 5.69 -13.60 6.20
CA PRO A 51 5.82 -14.53 7.31
C PRO A 51 6.22 -13.81 8.60
N ARG A 52 5.67 -14.23 9.75
CA ARG A 52 5.82 -13.53 11.04
C ARG A 52 7.26 -13.19 11.39
N GLU A 53 8.15 -14.18 11.38
CA GLU A 53 9.55 -13.99 11.77
C GLU A 53 10.28 -12.97 10.87
N ALA A 54 10.06 -13.05 9.56
CA ALA A 54 10.63 -12.11 8.60
C ALA A 54 10.05 -10.70 8.81
N PHE A 55 8.74 -10.59 8.98
CA PHE A 55 8.07 -9.32 9.21
C PHE A 55 8.55 -8.65 10.51
N GLU A 56 8.60 -9.38 11.62
CA GLU A 56 9.07 -8.87 12.91
C GLU A 56 10.52 -8.40 12.83
N SER A 57 11.39 -9.19 12.17
CA SER A 57 12.79 -8.82 11.95
C SER A 57 12.90 -7.50 11.17
N GLU A 58 12.29 -7.41 9.99
CA GLU A 58 12.35 -6.21 9.13
C GLU A 58 11.65 -5.00 9.78
N TRP A 59 10.56 -5.23 10.51
CA TRP A 59 9.90 -4.19 11.27
C TRP A 59 10.83 -3.67 12.37
N SER A 60 11.49 -4.55 13.13
CA SER A 60 12.41 -4.17 14.20
C SER A 60 13.62 -3.38 13.69
N GLU A 61 14.17 -3.74 12.53
CA GLU A 61 15.31 -3.03 11.94
C GLU A 61 14.96 -1.61 11.49
N THR A 62 13.71 -1.41 11.06
CA THR A 62 13.19 -0.12 10.60
C THR A 62 12.62 0.76 11.73
N TYR A 63 12.74 0.33 12.99
CA TYR A 63 12.15 0.98 14.17
C TYR A 63 12.51 2.46 14.31
N GLY A 64 13.68 2.90 13.86
CA GLY A 64 14.10 4.31 13.95
C GLY A 64 13.50 5.26 12.91
N LEU A 65 12.84 4.74 11.87
CA LEU A 65 12.27 5.56 10.80
C LEU A 65 10.94 6.20 11.22
N PRO A 66 10.55 7.33 10.60
CA PRO A 66 9.17 7.82 10.66
C PRO A 66 8.17 6.72 10.25
N PHE A 67 6.98 6.71 10.85
CA PHE A 67 6.04 5.60 10.64
C PHE A 67 5.68 5.35 9.17
N VAL A 68 5.42 6.41 8.41
CA VAL A 68 5.16 6.30 6.96
C VAL A 68 6.36 5.71 6.22
N ASP A 69 7.57 6.15 6.53
CA ASP A 69 8.80 5.60 5.93
C ASP A 69 8.96 4.12 6.24
N ARG A 70 8.68 3.74 7.48
CA ARG A 70 8.75 2.36 7.95
C ARG A 70 7.81 1.45 7.16
N VAL A 71 6.56 1.87 6.99
CA VAL A 71 5.56 1.12 6.20
C VAL A 71 5.97 1.02 4.74
N LEU A 72 6.42 2.11 4.12
CA LEU A 72 6.85 2.11 2.71
C LEU A 72 8.14 1.30 2.48
N LYS A 73 9.02 1.26 3.48
CA LYS A 73 10.22 0.41 3.46
C LYS A 73 9.83 -1.06 3.45
N VAL A 74 8.99 -1.48 4.40
CA VAL A 74 8.51 -2.87 4.49
C VAL A 74 7.71 -3.26 3.25
N LYS A 75 6.88 -2.35 2.72
CA LYS A 75 6.21 -2.50 1.41
C LYS A 75 7.21 -2.92 0.33
N LYS A 76 8.34 -2.22 0.21
CA LYS A 76 9.36 -2.49 -0.81
C LYS A 76 10.15 -3.78 -0.54
N ILE A 77 10.38 -4.17 0.71
CA ILE A 77 11.07 -5.43 1.05
C ILE A 77 10.24 -6.65 0.65
N PHE A 78 8.95 -6.66 1.01
CA PHE A 78 8.06 -7.78 0.71
C PHE A 78 7.35 -7.66 -0.65
N GLN A 79 7.54 -6.55 -1.36
CA GLN A 79 6.92 -6.25 -2.65
C GLN A 79 5.38 -6.39 -2.63
N VAL A 80 4.77 -5.90 -1.56
CA VAL A 80 3.30 -5.95 -1.35
C VAL A 80 2.68 -4.56 -1.48
N SER A 81 1.35 -4.45 -1.39
CA SER A 81 0.69 -3.15 -1.23
C SER A 81 0.90 -2.62 0.19
N TYR A 82 0.90 -1.29 0.35
CA TYR A 82 0.98 -0.67 1.68
C TYR A 82 -0.20 -1.08 2.57
N LYS A 83 -1.39 -1.31 1.98
CA LYS A 83 -2.57 -1.78 2.70
C LYS A 83 -2.31 -3.12 3.38
N THR A 84 -1.64 -4.05 2.69
CA THR A 84 -1.26 -5.35 3.24
C THR A 84 -0.39 -5.21 4.48
N VAL A 85 0.57 -4.27 4.47
CA VAL A 85 1.42 -3.95 5.63
C VAL A 85 0.58 -3.35 6.78
N LEU A 86 -0.38 -2.48 6.48
CA LEU A 86 -1.26 -1.88 7.49
C LEU A 86 -2.21 -2.90 8.12
N TYR A 87 -2.79 -3.82 7.34
CA TYR A 87 -3.59 -4.94 7.86
C TYR A 87 -2.79 -5.79 8.84
N ARG A 88 -1.52 -6.05 8.50
CA ARG A 88 -0.63 -6.80 9.38
C ARG A 88 -0.39 -6.08 10.71
N LEU A 89 -0.12 -4.78 10.65
CA LEU A 89 0.06 -3.95 11.84
C LEU A 89 -1.19 -3.84 12.68
N ALA A 90 -2.36 -3.66 12.06
CA ALA A 90 -3.63 -3.58 12.77
C ALA A 90 -3.94 -4.88 13.54
N THR A 91 -3.45 -6.03 13.07
CA THR A 91 -3.67 -7.34 13.70
C THR A 91 -2.63 -7.67 14.77
N GLU A 92 -1.35 -7.35 14.54
CA GLU A 92 -0.25 -7.73 15.45
C GLU A 92 0.14 -6.67 16.48
N THR A 93 -0.33 -5.43 16.34
CA THR A 93 -0.04 -4.34 17.29
C THR A 93 -1.30 -3.86 18.00
N ASP A 94 -1.13 -3.32 19.21
CA ASP A 94 -2.23 -2.78 20.04
C ASP A 94 -2.91 -1.53 19.44
N LEU A 95 -2.46 -1.07 18.27
CA LEU A 95 -2.96 0.11 17.60
C LEU A 95 -4.31 -0.14 16.89
N GLY A 96 -4.60 -1.38 16.50
CA GLY A 96 -5.84 -1.75 15.82
C GLY A 96 -6.17 -0.86 14.62
N ASP A 97 -7.44 -0.43 14.50
CA ASP A 97 -7.91 0.40 13.39
C ASP A 97 -7.31 1.81 13.35
N SER A 98 -6.72 2.28 14.46
CA SER A 98 -6.10 3.62 14.52
C SER A 98 -4.88 3.75 13.60
N VAL A 99 -4.25 2.62 13.24
CA VAL A 99 -3.11 2.52 12.31
C VAL A 99 -3.41 3.21 10.99
N TRP A 100 -4.61 3.01 10.44
CA TRP A 100 -5.03 3.60 9.18
C TRP A 100 -5.07 5.13 9.25
N GLY A 101 -5.77 5.66 10.26
CA GLY A 101 -5.89 7.11 10.47
C GLY A 101 -4.54 7.79 10.70
N MET A 102 -3.66 7.15 11.48
CA MET A 102 -2.29 7.61 11.69
C MET A 102 -1.49 7.65 10.40
N PHE A 103 -1.56 6.61 9.58
CA PHE A 103 -0.86 6.54 8.31
C PHE A 103 -1.31 7.66 7.37
N TYR A 104 -2.62 7.81 7.15
CA TYR A 104 -3.14 8.86 6.27
C TYR A 104 -2.80 10.27 6.76
N GLY A 105 -2.93 10.52 8.07
CA GLY A 105 -2.59 11.81 8.66
C GLY A 105 -1.12 12.17 8.49
N GLN A 106 -0.22 11.24 8.79
CA GLN A 106 1.21 11.45 8.62
C GLN A 106 1.63 11.52 7.15
N TYR A 107 1.05 10.69 6.29
CA TYR A 107 1.33 10.69 4.86
C TYR A 107 0.95 12.03 4.22
N LYS A 108 -0.23 12.57 4.57
CA LYS A 108 -0.70 13.87 4.10
C LYS A 108 0.20 15.01 4.60
N ARG A 109 0.60 15.00 5.87
CA ARG A 109 1.53 16.02 6.42
C ARG A 109 2.86 16.04 5.67
N ARG A 110 3.35 14.87 5.28
CA ARG A 110 4.67 14.74 4.67
C ARG A 110 4.70 15.01 3.17
N THR A 111 3.70 14.51 2.43
CA THR A 111 3.67 14.62 0.96
C THR A 111 2.77 15.75 0.47
N GLY A 112 1.97 16.34 1.36
CA GLY A 112 0.94 17.34 1.02
C GLY A 112 -0.26 16.74 0.26
N LYS A 113 -0.26 15.44 -0.03
CA LYS A 113 -1.30 14.77 -0.82
C LYS A 113 -2.11 13.82 0.04
N SER A 114 -3.43 13.82 -0.15
CA SER A 114 -4.30 12.78 0.39
C SER A 114 -4.25 11.56 -0.54
N LEU A 115 -4.13 10.36 0.03
CA LEU A 115 -4.25 9.12 -0.75
C LEU A 115 -5.72 8.88 -1.06
N THR A 116 -6.06 8.66 -2.33
CA THR A 116 -7.35 8.06 -2.69
C THR A 116 -7.28 6.53 -2.51
N PRO A 117 -8.41 5.81 -2.44
CA PRO A 117 -8.43 4.35 -2.32
C PRO A 117 -7.67 3.61 -3.43
N VAL A 118 -7.50 4.27 -4.59
CA VAL A 118 -6.83 3.77 -5.80
C VAL A 118 -5.36 4.18 -5.85
N ASP A 119 -4.97 5.26 -5.15
CA ASP A 119 -3.59 5.74 -5.16
C ASP A 119 -2.66 4.84 -4.34
N GLU A 120 -1.74 4.19 -5.05
CA GLU A 120 -0.61 3.50 -4.43
C GLU A 120 0.57 4.47 -4.24
N PRO A 121 0.96 4.78 -2.99
CA PRO A 121 2.21 5.48 -2.75
C PRO A 121 3.38 4.60 -3.20
N ASN A 122 4.21 5.15 -4.10
CA ASN A 122 5.37 4.46 -4.68
C ASN A 122 4.98 3.11 -5.32
N PRO A 123 4.25 3.14 -6.45
CA PRO A 123 3.82 1.91 -7.13
C PRO A 123 5.05 1.10 -7.54
N LEU A 124 4.94 -0.22 -7.43
CA LEU A 124 5.95 -1.11 -7.97
C LEU A 124 5.85 -1.04 -9.50
N LEU A 125 6.97 -0.77 -10.18
CA LEU A 125 6.99 -0.85 -11.64
C LEU A 125 6.93 -2.33 -12.05
N PRO A 126 6.30 -2.69 -13.18
CA PRO A 126 6.28 -4.07 -13.68
C PRO A 126 7.68 -4.71 -13.80
N GLU A 127 8.71 -3.89 -14.03
CA GLU A 127 10.12 -4.28 -14.10
C GLU A 127 10.67 -4.73 -12.74
N GLU A 128 10.21 -4.15 -11.62
CA GLU A 128 10.61 -4.55 -10.27
C GLU A 128 10.09 -5.95 -9.89
N PHE A 129 8.94 -6.37 -10.45
CA PHE A 129 8.41 -7.74 -10.28
C PHE A 129 9.24 -8.78 -11.06
N GLN A 130 9.94 -8.36 -12.13
CA GLN A 130 10.79 -9.23 -12.96
C GLN A 130 12.24 -9.31 -12.45
N ALA A 131 12.59 -8.55 -11.39
CA ALA A 131 13.90 -8.55 -10.76
C ALA A 131 14.21 -9.80 -9.90
N GLY A 132 13.50 -10.91 -10.14
CA GLY A 132 13.98 -12.27 -9.87
C GLY A 132 15.02 -12.76 -10.89
N CYS A 133 15.68 -11.85 -11.62
CA CYS A 133 16.77 -12.21 -12.54
C CYS A 133 18.10 -12.38 -11.76
N PRO A 134 18.85 -13.48 -12.01
CA PRO A 134 19.97 -13.93 -11.18
C PRO A 134 21.13 -12.92 -11.17
N GLU A 135 21.98 -13.01 -10.14
CA GLU A 135 23.15 -12.16 -9.84
C GLU A 135 24.05 -11.73 -11.02
N MET A 136 23.93 -12.33 -12.21
CA MET A 136 24.67 -12.01 -13.42
C MET A 136 24.37 -10.64 -14.06
N LEU A 137 23.28 -9.95 -13.70
CA LEU A 137 22.93 -8.64 -14.29
C LEU A 137 23.26 -7.41 -13.44
N ARG A 138 23.72 -7.58 -12.19
CA ARG A 138 24.10 -6.45 -11.29
C ARG A 138 25.24 -5.57 -11.83
N SER A 139 25.97 -6.04 -12.82
CA SER A 139 27.16 -5.39 -13.37
C SER A 139 26.85 -4.31 -14.42
N ARG A 140 25.58 -4.04 -14.78
CA ARG A 140 25.24 -3.21 -15.95
C ARG A 140 24.16 -2.14 -15.81
N GLU A 141 23.50 -1.97 -14.67
CA GLU A 141 22.46 -0.95 -14.54
C GLU A 141 22.93 0.26 -13.71
N PRO A 142 22.99 1.47 -14.28
CA PRO A 142 23.08 2.71 -13.51
C PRO A 142 21.68 3.11 -13.00
N ASP A 143 20.90 2.18 -12.47
CA ASP A 143 19.53 2.46 -12.03
C ASP A 143 19.49 2.98 -10.59
N SER A 144 18.79 4.09 -10.45
CA SER A 144 18.62 4.81 -9.19
C SER A 144 17.90 3.94 -8.17
N LEU A 145 18.66 3.40 -7.22
CA LEU A 145 18.13 2.68 -6.06
C LEU A 145 17.06 3.54 -5.37
N SER A 146 15.88 2.97 -5.11
CA SER A 146 14.80 3.67 -4.39
C SER A 146 15.33 4.23 -3.06
N PRO A 147 15.06 5.51 -2.71
CA PRO A 147 15.50 6.10 -1.44
C PRO A 147 15.08 5.28 -0.21
N TYR A 148 13.98 4.54 -0.34
CA TYR A 148 13.51 3.63 0.70
C TYR A 148 14.38 2.38 0.79
N ALA A 149 14.82 1.78 -0.33
CA ALA A 149 15.63 0.56 -0.33
C ALA A 149 16.97 0.72 0.42
N PHE A 150 17.58 1.91 0.37
CA PHE A 150 18.87 2.21 1.03
C PHE A 150 18.80 3.18 2.21
N ALA A 151 17.60 3.45 2.76
CA ALA A 151 17.49 4.26 3.97
C ALA A 151 18.40 3.67 5.09
N PRO A 152 19.17 4.50 5.82
CA PRO A 152 20.10 4.04 6.85
C PRO A 152 19.31 3.61 8.10
N ASP A 153 18.72 2.43 8.03
CA ASP A 153 17.79 1.89 9.02
C ASP A 153 18.51 1.60 10.34
N ARG A 154 19.71 1.02 10.24
CA ARG A 154 20.56 0.69 11.41
C ARG A 154 20.91 1.91 12.25
N LEU A 155 21.36 3.00 11.62
CA LEU A 155 21.74 4.21 12.35
C LEU A 155 20.50 4.84 13.00
N SER A 156 19.41 4.95 12.24
CA SER A 156 18.15 5.49 12.74
C SER A 156 17.64 4.70 13.94
N ARG A 157 17.72 3.37 13.88
CA ARG A 157 17.34 2.46 14.99
C ARG A 157 18.21 2.67 16.23
N LEU A 158 19.53 2.74 16.07
CA LEU A 158 20.44 2.98 17.19
C LEU A 158 20.19 4.34 17.85
N VAL A 159 19.93 5.38 17.05
CA VAL A 159 19.60 6.72 17.57
C VAL A 159 18.29 6.69 18.35
N ARG A 160 17.25 6.01 17.85
CA ARG A 160 15.99 5.83 18.60
C ARG A 160 16.21 5.08 19.92
N LEU A 161 16.92 3.96 19.89
CA LEU A 161 17.22 3.19 21.11
C LEU A 161 18.00 4.01 22.14
N ALA A 162 19.00 4.76 21.71
CA ALA A 162 19.79 5.62 22.59
C ALA A 162 18.95 6.77 23.19
N LEU A 163 17.98 7.31 22.43
CA LEU A 163 17.04 8.33 22.94
C LEU A 163 16.07 7.75 23.96
N GLU A 164 15.47 6.59 23.68
CA GLU A 164 14.54 5.91 24.59
C GLU A 164 15.25 5.51 25.91
N ARG A 165 16.53 5.14 25.83
CA ARG A 165 17.38 4.84 26.99
C ARG A 165 17.97 6.08 27.66
N SER A 166 17.69 7.27 27.16
CA SER A 166 18.26 8.54 27.65
C SER A 166 19.80 8.58 27.64
N GLU A 167 20.44 7.81 26.75
CA GLU A 167 21.91 7.80 26.54
C GLU A 167 22.36 9.02 25.73
N ILE A 168 21.48 9.56 24.89
CA ILE A 168 21.70 10.78 24.11
C ILE A 168 20.51 11.75 24.24
N THR A 169 20.75 13.04 24.01
CA THR A 169 19.69 14.05 23.95
C THR A 169 19.06 14.13 22.56
N LEU A 170 17.87 14.73 22.46
CA LEU A 170 17.21 14.99 21.17
C LEU A 170 18.09 15.81 20.21
N SER A 171 18.80 16.82 20.73
CA SER A 171 19.74 17.63 19.93
C SER A 171 20.91 16.79 19.41
N ARG A 172 21.45 15.88 20.23
CA ARG A 172 22.53 14.98 19.82
C ARG A 172 22.05 13.96 18.79
N GLY A 173 20.82 13.44 18.92
CA GLY A 173 20.21 12.57 17.93
C GLY A 173 20.01 13.26 16.57
N ALA A 174 19.58 14.53 16.57
CA ALA A 174 19.44 15.35 15.37
C ALA A 174 20.80 15.52 14.66
N GLU A 175 21.85 15.83 15.42
CA GLU A 175 23.22 15.96 14.90
C GLU A 175 23.73 14.66 14.25
N ILE A 176 23.54 13.51 14.92
CA ILE A 176 23.98 12.20 14.41
C ILE A 176 23.26 11.85 13.10
N LEU A 177 21.97 12.15 13.00
CA LEU A 177 21.16 11.91 11.80
C LEU A 177 21.29 13.00 10.74
N ARG A 178 22.09 14.05 11.00
CA ARG A 178 22.23 15.24 10.14
C ARG A 178 20.88 15.89 9.80
N LEU A 179 20.00 15.95 10.80
CA LEU A 179 18.71 16.62 10.74
C LEU A 179 18.75 17.90 11.57
N ASP A 180 17.89 18.86 11.24
CA ASP A 180 17.61 19.96 12.15
C ASP A 180 16.80 19.48 13.37
N LEU A 181 16.74 20.31 14.41
CA LEU A 181 16.06 19.98 15.65
C LEU A 181 14.55 19.80 15.46
N GLU A 182 13.94 20.53 14.52
CA GLU A 182 12.51 20.50 14.24
C GLU A 182 12.11 19.19 13.56
N SER A 183 12.81 18.81 12.49
CA SER A 183 12.72 17.53 11.79
C SER A 183 12.94 16.35 12.73
N MET A 184 13.86 16.47 13.70
CA MET A 184 14.06 15.42 14.69
C MET A 184 12.89 15.32 15.67
N ARG A 185 12.29 16.44 16.09
CA ARG A 185 11.07 16.45 16.92
C ARG A 185 9.89 15.84 16.17
N ASP A 186 9.70 16.20 14.90
CA ASP A 186 8.66 15.65 14.04
C ASP A 186 8.83 14.14 13.85
N ARG A 187 10.08 13.69 13.67
CA ARG A 187 10.41 12.26 13.59
C ARG A 187 10.01 11.53 14.86
N VAL A 188 10.36 12.06 16.04
CA VAL A 188 10.01 11.45 17.32
C VAL A 188 8.49 11.46 17.54
N ALA A 189 7.80 12.54 17.16
CA ALA A 189 6.33 12.62 17.23
C ALA A 189 5.63 11.64 16.28
N SER A 190 6.29 11.26 15.18
CA SER A 190 5.77 10.29 14.21
C SER A 190 5.96 8.84 14.64
N TRP A 191 6.81 8.58 15.64
CA TRP A 191 7.08 7.23 16.11
C TRP A 191 5.85 6.61 16.76
N VAL A 192 5.55 5.41 16.27
CA VAL A 192 4.58 4.52 16.87
C VAL A 192 5.27 3.76 18.00
N LYS A 193 4.63 3.74 19.17
CA LYS A 193 5.07 3.01 20.36
C LYS A 193 4.66 1.55 20.26
#